data_AF-A0A838I8Y7-F1
#
_entry.id   AF-A0A838I8Y7-F1
#
_cell.length_a   1.000
_cell.length_b   1.000
_cell.length_c   1.000
_cell.angle_alpha   90.00
_cell.angle_beta   90.00
_cell.angle_gamma   90.00
#
_symmetry.space_group_name_H-M   'P 1'
#
loop_
_entity.id
_entity.type
_entity.pdbx_description
1 polymer ?
#
loop_
_entity_poly.entity_id
_entity_poly.type
_entity_poly.pdbx_seq_one_letter_code
_entity_poly.pdbx_strand_id
1 'polypeptide(L)'
;LMDSRSYATGTTPIEIKEGSQLAIVAAGWPLVEKVDSPGVQERRRGQFVPDKLRPHLRGDLSVRGTSTDNPGELLLDGLLVEGKLAVAQTASDGQPASLGGLKVSHCTLVSPNGGIEVQGRNAQLHLRLERTISGGVLVKPATAALEIAESIVLGSIAALETPADIQSSTIFGPSNVRRLDAGNSIFADVATVTLRQEGCVRFSFLAQGSKTPRRFQCQPDTALDLRASAIAKEKGLPKPDPLDPAEIALITGRLRPLFTSMELAAPGFAQLSSLCSEEIRTGAEDGSEMGAFRHLLQPLRAANLRTSLTDYLRVGLEAGLFFVT
;
A
#
# COMPACT_ATOMS: atom_id res chain seq x y z
N LEU A 1 22.45 -4.58 1.69
CA LEU A 1 23.14 -3.46 2.35
C LEU A 1 23.15 -3.73 3.85
N MET A 2 24.32 -3.72 4.48
CA MET A 2 24.53 -4.24 5.86
C MET A 2 24.60 -3.14 6.94
N ASP A 3 24.34 -1.88 6.58
CA ASP A 3 24.31 -0.76 7.51
C ASP A 3 23.21 0.24 7.11
N SER A 4 22.96 1.24 7.97
CA SER A 4 21.98 2.33 7.73
C SER A 4 22.65 3.61 7.22
N ARG A 5 23.76 3.50 6.46
CA ARG A 5 24.44 4.67 5.91
C ARG A 5 23.71 5.20 4.68
N SER A 6 24.10 6.42 4.29
CA SER A 6 23.65 7.06 3.05
C SER A 6 24.63 6.77 1.91
N TYR A 7 24.09 6.29 0.79
CA TYR A 7 24.82 5.95 -0.43
C TYR A 7 24.32 6.84 -1.56
N ALA A 8 25.21 7.44 -2.34
CA ALA A 8 24.78 8.11 -3.57
C ALA A 8 24.36 7.04 -4.58
N THR A 9 23.21 7.23 -5.24
CA THR A 9 22.88 6.42 -6.40
C THR A 9 23.79 6.84 -7.57
N GLY A 10 24.27 5.86 -8.32
CA GLY A 10 25.01 6.12 -9.54
C GLY A 10 24.07 6.56 -10.66
N THR A 11 24.64 7.12 -11.74
CA THR A 11 23.88 7.44 -12.96
C THR A 11 23.61 6.20 -13.83
N THR A 12 24.24 5.06 -13.53
CA THR A 12 24.13 3.83 -14.31
C THR A 12 22.90 3.03 -13.85
N PRO A 13 21.96 2.70 -14.76
CA PRO A 13 20.85 1.82 -14.43
C PRO A 13 21.33 0.44 -13.98
N ILE A 14 20.64 -0.16 -13.02
CA ILE A 14 20.81 -1.55 -12.63
C ILE A 14 20.37 -2.43 -13.81
N GLU A 15 21.28 -3.28 -14.27
CA GLU A 15 20.97 -4.26 -15.32
C GLU A 15 20.59 -5.61 -14.73
N ILE A 16 19.40 -6.06 -15.09
CA ILE A 16 18.90 -7.39 -14.75
C ILE A 16 19.08 -8.29 -15.96
N LYS A 17 19.89 -9.33 -15.79
CA LYS A 17 20.19 -10.29 -16.86
C LYS A 17 18.98 -11.19 -17.12
N GLU A 18 18.96 -11.78 -18.30
CA GLU A 18 17.94 -12.74 -18.74
C GLU A 18 17.68 -13.82 -17.68
N GLY A 19 16.41 -14.04 -17.34
CA GLY A 19 15.96 -15.05 -16.39
C GLY A 19 16.54 -14.94 -14.98
N SER A 20 17.21 -13.83 -14.66
CA SER A 20 17.89 -13.64 -13.38
C SER A 20 17.04 -12.81 -12.43
N GLN A 21 17.22 -13.05 -11.13
CA GLN A 21 16.64 -12.24 -10.07
C GLN A 21 17.75 -11.55 -9.30
N LEU A 22 17.66 -10.23 -9.16
CA LEU A 22 18.50 -9.45 -8.26
C LEU A 22 17.69 -9.01 -7.05
N ALA A 23 18.18 -9.30 -5.85
CA ALA A 23 17.60 -8.82 -4.61
C ALA A 23 18.55 -7.82 -3.93
N ILE A 24 18.07 -6.61 -3.66
CA ILE A 24 18.77 -5.59 -2.88
C ILE A 24 18.00 -5.40 -1.56
N VAL A 25 18.53 -6.00 -0.51
CA VAL A 25 17.87 -6.11 0.79
C VAL A 25 18.66 -5.35 1.86
N ALA A 26 17.97 -4.61 2.71
CA ALA A 26 18.49 -4.10 3.97
C ALA A 26 18.56 -5.25 5.00
N ALA A 27 19.72 -5.89 5.10
CA ALA A 27 19.91 -7.00 6.01
C ALA A 27 21.36 -7.13 6.48
N GLY A 28 21.52 -7.52 7.74
CA GLY A 28 22.78 -7.96 8.29
C GLY A 28 23.19 -9.28 7.66
N TRP A 29 24.49 -9.45 7.41
CA TRP A 29 25.05 -10.71 6.97
C TRP A 29 26.03 -11.22 8.03
N PRO A 30 25.52 -11.91 9.06
CA PRO A 30 26.31 -12.26 10.24
C PRO A 30 27.43 -13.23 9.86
N LEU A 31 28.55 -13.07 10.55
CA LEU A 31 29.58 -14.09 10.61
C LEU A 31 29.10 -15.20 11.54
N VAL A 32 29.13 -16.44 11.07
CA VAL A 32 28.78 -17.64 11.83
C VAL A 32 29.99 -18.55 11.92
N GLU A 33 30.12 -19.30 13.00
CA GLU A 33 31.19 -20.29 13.10
C GLU A 33 31.03 -21.38 12.04
N LYS A 34 32.15 -21.72 11.42
CA LYS A 34 32.21 -22.81 10.46
C LYS A 34 32.13 -24.14 11.21
N VAL A 35 31.15 -24.98 10.86
CA VAL A 35 30.86 -26.25 11.56
C VAL A 35 32.11 -27.14 11.66
N ASP A 36 32.93 -27.13 10.62
CA ASP A 36 34.10 -28.01 10.50
C ASP A 36 35.43 -27.33 10.88
N SER A 37 35.40 -26.10 11.41
CA SER A 37 36.63 -25.35 11.73
C SER A 37 36.41 -24.39 12.91
N PRO A 38 36.57 -24.88 14.15
CA PRO A 38 36.43 -24.08 15.36
C PRO A 38 37.30 -22.81 15.31
N GLY A 39 36.71 -21.65 15.65
CA GLY A 39 37.38 -20.35 15.61
C GLY A 39 37.45 -19.69 14.23
N VAL A 40 37.06 -20.39 13.15
CA VAL A 40 36.93 -19.79 11.82
C VAL A 40 35.50 -19.34 11.61
N GLN A 41 35.31 -18.06 11.29
CA GLN A 41 34.00 -17.52 10.98
C GLN A 41 33.81 -17.33 9.49
N GLU A 42 32.60 -17.62 9.01
CA GLU A 42 32.21 -17.49 7.62
C GLU A 42 30.86 -16.79 7.49
N ARG A 43 30.60 -16.24 6.31
CA ARG A 43 29.27 -15.79 5.92
C ARG A 43 28.64 -16.83 5.02
N ARG A 44 27.49 -17.36 5.40
CA ARG A 44 26.77 -18.35 4.60
C ARG A 44 25.84 -17.66 3.62
N ARG A 45 25.89 -18.06 2.34
CA ARG A 45 24.94 -17.58 1.33
C ARG A 45 23.53 -18.03 1.71
N GLY A 46 22.54 -17.17 1.47
CA GLY A 46 21.14 -17.41 1.85
C GLY A 46 20.82 -17.12 3.32
N GLN A 47 21.81 -16.87 4.17
CA GLN A 47 21.60 -16.45 5.55
C GLN A 47 21.73 -14.93 5.66
N PHE A 48 20.65 -14.25 6.02
CA PHE A 48 20.63 -12.81 6.27
C PHE A 48 19.63 -12.49 7.37
N VAL A 49 19.87 -11.40 8.11
CA VAL A 49 19.03 -10.93 9.21
C VAL A 49 18.45 -9.58 8.82
N PRO A 50 17.19 -9.52 8.37
CA PRO A 50 16.54 -8.28 7.94
C PRO A 50 16.00 -7.49 9.13
N ASP A 51 16.86 -7.16 10.11
CA ASP A 51 16.46 -6.43 11.32
C ASP A 51 17.26 -5.12 11.50
N LYS A 52 16.54 -4.06 11.93
CA LYS A 52 17.08 -2.74 12.33
C LYS A 52 17.99 -2.02 11.32
N LEU A 53 17.88 -2.35 10.03
CA LEU A 53 18.63 -1.64 8.98
C LEU A 53 17.70 -0.80 8.11
N ARG A 54 18.14 0.44 7.85
CA ARG A 54 17.48 1.37 6.93
C ARG A 54 18.53 2.10 6.08
N PRO A 55 19.16 1.42 5.12
CA PRO A 55 20.07 2.06 4.19
C PRO A 55 19.35 3.15 3.40
N HIS A 56 20.02 4.28 3.22
CA HIS A 56 19.50 5.42 2.49
C HIS A 56 20.20 5.55 1.13
N LEU A 57 19.42 5.58 0.05
CA LEU A 57 19.88 5.84 -1.31
C LEU A 57 19.53 7.29 -1.69
N ARG A 58 20.57 8.12 -1.85
CA ARG A 58 20.47 9.53 -2.26
C ARG A 58 20.45 9.63 -3.78
N GLY A 59 19.28 9.99 -4.32
CA GLY A 59 19.05 10.13 -5.75
C GLY A 59 18.11 9.07 -6.33
N ASP A 60 17.95 9.12 -7.65
CA ASP A 60 17.08 8.21 -8.39
C ASP A 60 17.71 6.82 -8.54
N LEU A 61 16.88 5.79 -8.57
CA LEU A 61 17.26 4.42 -8.89
C LEU A 61 16.63 4.04 -10.23
N SER A 62 17.45 3.69 -11.21
CA SER A 62 16.97 3.20 -12.50
C SER A 62 17.28 1.71 -12.65
N VAL A 63 16.34 0.94 -13.19
CA VAL A 63 16.50 -0.48 -13.50
C VAL A 63 16.07 -0.77 -14.93
N ARG A 64 16.74 -1.73 -15.58
CA ARG A 64 16.38 -2.26 -16.89
C ARG A 64 16.69 -3.75 -16.98
N GLY A 65 15.82 -4.51 -17.63
CA GLY A 65 16.13 -5.88 -18.01
C GLY A 65 16.73 -5.98 -19.40
N THR A 66 17.55 -7.00 -19.63
CA THR A 66 18.33 -7.16 -20.88
C THR A 66 17.68 -8.10 -21.90
N SER A 67 16.56 -8.76 -21.57
CA SER A 67 15.90 -9.72 -22.45
C SER A 67 14.40 -9.49 -22.49
N THR A 68 13.82 -9.55 -23.69
CA THR A 68 12.36 -9.50 -23.91
C THR A 68 11.69 -10.85 -23.80
N ASP A 69 12.42 -11.94 -24.07
CA ASP A 69 11.87 -13.30 -24.16
C ASP A 69 11.78 -13.96 -22.79
N ASN A 70 12.79 -13.73 -21.95
CA ASN A 70 12.86 -14.23 -20.57
C ASN A 70 13.33 -13.10 -19.64
N PRO A 71 12.45 -12.11 -19.39
CA PRO A 71 12.84 -10.92 -18.66
C PRO A 71 13.08 -11.25 -17.17
N GLY A 72 14.15 -10.70 -16.61
CA GLY A 72 14.49 -10.93 -15.21
C GLY A 72 13.70 -10.06 -14.23
N GLU A 73 14.04 -10.16 -12.95
CA GLU A 73 13.32 -9.52 -11.85
C GLU A 73 14.23 -8.73 -10.89
N LEU A 74 13.70 -7.64 -10.34
CA LEU A 74 14.32 -6.87 -9.26
C LEU A 74 13.45 -6.90 -8.00
N LEU A 75 14.05 -7.30 -6.87
CA LEU A 75 13.50 -7.17 -5.53
C LEU A 75 14.25 -6.08 -4.76
N LEU A 76 13.51 -5.14 -4.19
CA LEU A 76 14.01 -4.15 -3.24
C LEU A 76 13.31 -4.36 -1.90
N ASP A 77 14.09 -4.48 -0.83
CA ASP A 77 13.54 -4.67 0.50
C ASP A 77 14.22 -3.79 1.56
N GLY A 78 13.42 -3.03 2.30
CA GLY A 78 13.86 -2.30 3.49
C GLY A 78 14.67 -1.03 3.22
N LEU A 79 14.57 -0.47 2.01
CA LEU A 79 15.37 0.68 1.57
C LEU A 79 14.64 2.02 1.76
N LEU A 80 15.39 3.08 2.08
CA LEU A 80 14.95 4.46 1.95
C LEU A 80 15.54 5.04 0.67
N VAL A 81 14.71 5.51 -0.26
CA VAL A 81 15.14 6.09 -1.54
C VAL A 81 14.63 7.53 -1.61
N GLU A 82 15.55 8.48 -1.75
CA GLU A 82 15.22 9.91 -1.84
C GLU A 82 14.55 10.27 -3.17
N GLY A 83 14.99 9.63 -4.26
CA GLY A 83 14.50 9.88 -5.62
C GLY A 83 13.48 8.88 -6.13
N LYS A 84 13.28 8.91 -7.45
CA LYS A 84 12.37 8.02 -8.17
C LYS A 84 12.95 6.62 -8.35
N LEU A 85 12.08 5.63 -8.38
CA LEU A 85 12.38 4.31 -8.91
C LEU A 85 11.85 4.21 -10.35
N ALA A 86 12.75 4.23 -11.32
CA ALA A 86 12.41 4.23 -12.74
C ALA A 86 12.74 2.90 -13.42
N VAL A 87 11.77 2.30 -14.12
CA VAL A 87 12.03 1.22 -15.07
C VAL A 87 12.31 1.85 -16.43
N ALA A 88 13.54 1.69 -16.92
CA ALA A 88 14.01 2.33 -18.13
C ALA A 88 13.53 1.63 -19.40
N GLN A 89 13.52 2.40 -20.49
CA GLN A 89 12.96 1.98 -21.79
C GLN A 89 13.92 1.18 -22.65
N THR A 90 15.22 1.38 -22.47
CA THR A 90 16.28 0.83 -23.33
C THR A 90 17.39 0.17 -22.52
N ALA A 91 17.89 -0.94 -23.05
CA ALA A 91 19.08 -1.63 -22.58
C ALA A 91 20.34 -0.80 -22.89
N SER A 92 21.50 -1.21 -22.37
CA SER A 92 22.79 -0.53 -22.62
C SER A 92 23.19 -0.49 -24.08
N ASP A 93 22.74 -1.47 -24.87
CA ASP A 93 22.99 -1.65 -26.29
C ASP A 93 21.98 -0.91 -27.19
N GLY A 94 21.04 -0.16 -26.59
CA GLY A 94 19.99 0.55 -27.30
C GLY A 94 18.79 -0.31 -27.72
N GLN A 95 18.80 -1.62 -27.40
CA GLN A 95 17.64 -2.48 -27.63
C GLN A 95 16.51 -2.20 -26.63
N PRO A 96 15.26 -2.60 -26.93
CA PRO A 96 14.16 -2.50 -25.99
C PRO A 96 14.48 -3.23 -24.67
N ALA A 97 14.42 -2.52 -23.56
CA ALA A 97 14.52 -3.15 -22.24
C ALA A 97 13.17 -3.76 -21.84
N SER A 98 13.21 -4.90 -21.15
CA SER A 98 12.03 -5.55 -20.60
C SER A 98 12.36 -6.17 -19.25
N LEU A 99 11.59 -5.81 -18.23
CA LEU A 99 11.65 -6.36 -16.88
C LEU A 99 10.39 -7.21 -16.63
N GLY A 100 10.56 -8.39 -16.04
CA GLY A 100 9.46 -9.33 -15.77
C GLY A 100 8.81 -9.06 -14.41
N GLY A 101 9.60 -8.65 -13.44
CA GLY A 101 9.13 -8.38 -12.08
C GLY A 101 9.85 -7.22 -11.43
N LEU A 102 9.09 -6.35 -10.78
CA LEU A 102 9.60 -5.34 -9.85
C LEU A 102 8.83 -5.43 -8.54
N LYS A 103 9.47 -5.97 -7.51
CA LYS A 103 8.89 -6.08 -6.18
C LYS A 103 9.59 -5.10 -5.24
N VAL A 104 8.80 -4.21 -4.64
CA VAL A 104 9.24 -3.20 -3.68
C VAL A 104 8.56 -3.51 -2.36
N SER A 105 9.34 -3.91 -1.37
CA SER A 105 8.83 -4.37 -0.07
C SER A 105 9.47 -3.57 1.06
N HIS A 106 8.68 -3.16 2.05
CA HIS A 106 9.21 -2.45 3.22
C HIS A 106 10.02 -1.19 2.87
N CYS A 107 9.82 -0.58 1.70
CA CYS A 107 10.60 0.58 1.25
C CYS A 107 9.89 1.91 1.53
N THR A 108 10.65 2.99 1.55
CA THR A 108 10.12 4.36 1.51
C THR A 108 10.74 5.09 0.32
N LEU A 109 9.91 5.51 -0.63
CA LEU A 109 10.28 6.39 -1.74
C LEU A 109 9.80 7.80 -1.38
N VAL A 110 10.73 8.67 -0.99
CA VAL A 110 10.43 9.93 -0.27
C VAL A 110 9.80 10.98 -1.19
N SER A 111 8.54 11.33 -0.95
CA SER A 111 7.83 12.45 -1.62
C SER A 111 8.49 13.81 -1.29
N PRO A 112 8.50 14.82 -2.20
CA PRO A 112 7.77 14.91 -3.48
C PRO A 112 8.48 14.30 -4.68
N ASN A 113 9.77 13.97 -4.56
CA ASN A 113 10.56 13.46 -5.70
C ASN A 113 10.48 11.94 -5.84
N GLY A 114 10.06 11.24 -4.80
CA GLY A 114 9.86 9.79 -4.79
C GLY A 114 8.63 9.34 -5.55
N GLY A 115 8.60 8.04 -5.84
CA GLY A 115 7.55 7.42 -6.63
C GLY A 115 8.12 6.35 -7.55
N ILE A 116 7.22 5.70 -8.28
CA ILE A 116 7.57 4.66 -9.25
C ILE A 116 7.16 5.13 -10.62
N GLU A 117 8.08 5.02 -11.58
CA GLU A 117 7.84 5.39 -12.96
C GLU A 117 8.25 4.23 -13.86
N VAL A 118 7.26 3.53 -14.41
CA VAL A 118 7.49 2.51 -15.43
C VAL A 118 7.35 3.16 -16.79
N GLN A 119 8.46 3.21 -17.51
CA GLN A 119 8.52 3.69 -18.88
C GLN A 119 8.86 2.54 -19.84
N GLY A 120 8.48 2.67 -21.12
CA GLY A 120 8.85 1.71 -22.15
C GLY A 120 8.02 0.43 -22.13
N ARG A 121 8.21 -0.44 -23.12
CA ARG A 121 7.33 -1.60 -23.37
C ARG A 121 7.64 -2.78 -22.44
N ASN A 122 7.27 -2.66 -21.18
CA ASN A 122 7.39 -3.68 -20.16
C ASN A 122 6.10 -4.51 -20.03
N ALA A 123 5.62 -5.09 -21.14
CA ALA A 123 4.30 -5.75 -21.18
C ALA A 123 4.17 -6.96 -20.24
N GLN A 124 5.28 -7.61 -19.91
CA GLN A 124 5.34 -8.76 -19.00
C GLN A 124 5.56 -8.35 -17.53
N LEU A 125 5.73 -7.06 -17.24
CA LEU A 125 6.09 -6.60 -15.91
C LEU A 125 4.94 -6.78 -14.91
N HIS A 126 5.23 -7.52 -13.85
CA HIS A 126 4.47 -7.50 -12.61
C HIS A 126 5.09 -6.49 -11.65
N LEU A 127 4.41 -5.36 -11.43
CA LEU A 127 4.83 -4.35 -10.46
C LEU A 127 4.10 -4.60 -9.14
N ARG A 128 4.86 -4.92 -8.08
CA ARG A 128 4.31 -5.21 -6.75
C ARG A 128 4.89 -4.30 -5.67
N LEU A 129 4.01 -3.59 -4.97
CA LEU A 129 4.34 -2.81 -3.79
C LEU A 129 3.73 -3.50 -2.56
N GLU A 130 4.55 -3.82 -1.58
CA GLU A 130 4.12 -4.42 -0.34
C GLU A 130 4.70 -3.65 0.85
N ARG A 131 3.87 -3.22 1.81
CA ARG A 131 4.33 -2.48 3.00
C ARG A 131 5.26 -1.31 2.66
N THR A 132 4.93 -0.60 1.59
CA THR A 132 5.78 0.45 1.00
C THR A 132 5.10 1.80 1.13
N ILE A 133 5.90 2.83 1.44
CA ILE A 133 5.48 4.23 1.32
C ILE A 133 6.05 4.75 0.00
N SER A 134 5.19 5.20 -0.89
CA SER A 134 5.58 5.72 -2.20
C SER A 134 4.97 7.10 -2.46
N GLY A 135 5.68 7.91 -3.27
CA GLY A 135 5.04 8.97 -4.03
C GLY A 135 4.10 8.41 -5.10
N GLY A 136 3.89 9.14 -6.20
CA GLY A 136 3.03 8.70 -7.29
C GLY A 136 3.51 7.41 -7.97
N VAL A 137 2.59 6.66 -8.55
CA VAL A 137 2.86 5.46 -9.36
C VAL A 137 2.39 5.74 -10.79
N LEU A 138 3.34 5.92 -11.70
CA LEU A 138 3.10 6.14 -13.12
C LEU A 138 3.49 4.88 -13.88
N VAL A 139 2.55 4.31 -14.63
CA VAL A 139 2.76 3.14 -15.48
C VAL A 139 2.33 3.48 -16.90
N LYS A 140 3.31 3.64 -17.80
CA LYS A 140 3.06 3.94 -19.21
C LYS A 140 4.18 3.39 -20.12
N PRO A 141 3.88 2.58 -21.14
CA PRO A 141 2.59 1.94 -21.51
C PRO A 141 2.11 0.85 -20.53
N ALA A 142 1.09 0.09 -20.94
CA ALA A 142 0.54 -1.03 -20.18
C ALA A 142 1.61 -2.07 -19.74
N THR A 143 1.43 -2.59 -18.52
CA THR A 143 2.20 -3.71 -17.95
C THR A 143 1.26 -4.87 -17.63
N ALA A 144 1.80 -6.02 -17.20
CA ALA A 144 0.99 -7.21 -16.94
C ALA A 144 0.06 -7.00 -15.73
N ALA A 145 0.58 -6.46 -14.63
CA ALA A 145 -0.21 -6.19 -13.42
C ALA A 145 0.44 -5.13 -12.52
N LEU A 146 -0.41 -4.38 -11.81
CA LEU A 146 -0.04 -3.53 -10.68
C LEU A 146 -0.67 -4.10 -9.39
N GLU A 147 0.14 -4.60 -8.48
CA GLU A 147 -0.28 -5.07 -7.16
C GLU A 147 0.19 -4.10 -6.08
N ILE A 148 -0.72 -3.63 -5.23
CA ILE A 148 -0.41 -2.77 -4.09
C ILE A 148 -1.06 -3.38 -2.85
N ALA A 149 -0.23 -3.79 -1.89
CA ALA A 149 -0.68 -4.41 -0.64
C ALA A 149 -0.09 -3.69 0.57
N GLU A 150 -0.91 -3.41 1.58
CA GLU A 150 -0.47 -2.85 2.87
C GLU A 150 0.39 -1.59 2.74
N SER A 151 0.12 -0.77 1.72
CA SER A 151 1.01 0.32 1.29
C SER A 151 0.34 1.68 1.37
N ILE A 152 1.17 2.71 1.41
CA ILE A 152 0.76 4.12 1.39
C ILE A 152 1.26 4.75 0.09
N VAL A 153 0.35 5.31 -0.70
CA VAL A 153 0.68 6.03 -1.94
C VAL A 153 0.24 7.48 -1.78
N LEU A 154 1.22 8.39 -1.68
CA LEU A 154 0.98 9.81 -1.46
C LEU A 154 0.52 10.54 -2.72
N GLY A 155 1.03 10.12 -3.88
CA GLY A 155 0.73 10.73 -5.16
C GLY A 155 -0.41 10.05 -5.91
N SER A 156 -0.58 10.43 -7.18
CA SER A 156 -1.54 9.78 -8.07
C SER A 156 -1.09 8.38 -8.47
N ILE A 157 -2.06 7.51 -8.73
CA ILE A 157 -1.85 6.27 -9.48
C ILE A 157 -2.33 6.53 -10.91
N ALA A 158 -1.43 6.47 -11.88
CA ALA A 158 -1.72 6.65 -13.30
C ALA A 158 -1.29 5.41 -14.07
N ALA A 159 -2.22 4.47 -14.22
CA ALA A 159 -2.01 3.18 -14.86
C ALA A 159 -3.23 2.80 -15.75
N LEU A 160 -3.65 3.75 -16.62
CA LEU A 160 -4.89 3.72 -17.41
C LEU A 160 -5.11 2.45 -18.25
N GLU A 161 -4.04 1.75 -18.59
CA GLU A 161 -4.05 0.54 -19.43
C GLU A 161 -3.66 -0.74 -18.66
N THR A 162 -3.32 -0.63 -17.38
CA THR A 162 -2.84 -1.76 -16.56
C THR A 162 -3.94 -2.20 -15.57
N PRO A 163 -4.19 -3.51 -15.40
CA PRO A 163 -5.07 -4.00 -14.34
C PRO A 163 -4.40 -3.81 -12.97
N ALA A 164 -5.18 -3.37 -11.98
CA ALA A 164 -4.68 -3.12 -10.63
C ALA A 164 -5.41 -3.96 -9.58
N ASP A 165 -4.64 -4.54 -8.66
CA ASP A 165 -5.11 -5.17 -7.43
C ASP A 165 -4.60 -4.36 -6.23
N ILE A 166 -5.50 -3.77 -5.43
CA ILE A 166 -5.16 -2.86 -4.32
C ILE A 166 -5.81 -3.34 -3.02
N GLN A 167 -5.00 -3.95 -2.14
CA GLN A 167 -5.45 -4.53 -0.89
C GLN A 167 -4.88 -3.80 0.32
N SER A 168 -5.74 -3.54 1.31
CA SER A 168 -5.35 -2.99 2.61
C SER A 168 -4.43 -1.79 2.51
N SER A 169 -4.69 -0.86 1.59
CA SER A 169 -3.77 0.23 1.25
C SER A 169 -4.45 1.60 1.35
N THR A 170 -3.65 2.64 1.59
CA THR A 170 -4.14 4.04 1.68
C THR A 170 -3.57 4.85 0.52
N ILE A 171 -4.44 5.32 -0.36
CA ILE A 171 -4.09 6.08 -1.56
C ILE A 171 -4.60 7.51 -1.41
N PHE A 172 -3.68 8.47 -1.39
CA PHE A 172 -3.99 9.88 -1.14
C PHE A 172 -4.24 10.69 -2.42
N GLY A 173 -3.64 10.31 -3.54
CA GLY A 173 -3.87 10.97 -4.81
C GLY A 173 -4.93 10.27 -5.68
N PRO A 174 -5.31 10.90 -6.81
CA PRO A 174 -6.29 10.34 -7.71
C PRO A 174 -5.77 9.04 -8.33
N SER A 175 -6.65 8.06 -8.50
CA SER A 175 -6.31 6.74 -9.02
C SER A 175 -7.00 6.51 -10.36
N ASN A 176 -6.24 6.23 -11.41
CA ASN A 176 -6.73 5.98 -12.76
C ASN A 176 -6.16 4.67 -13.27
N VAL A 177 -6.99 3.64 -13.40
CA VAL A 177 -6.58 2.28 -13.76
C VAL A 177 -7.51 1.65 -14.80
N ARG A 178 -7.03 0.64 -15.52
CA ARG A 178 -7.84 -0.05 -16.54
C ARG A 178 -8.97 -0.86 -15.92
N ARG A 179 -8.62 -1.73 -14.97
CA ARG A 179 -9.48 -2.61 -14.17
C ARG A 179 -9.03 -2.51 -12.72
N LEU A 180 -9.95 -2.63 -11.78
CA LEU A 180 -9.64 -2.55 -10.34
C LEU A 180 -10.32 -3.68 -9.57
N ASP A 181 -9.50 -4.45 -8.88
CA ASP A 181 -9.92 -5.28 -7.75
C ASP A 181 -9.34 -4.65 -6.47
N ALA A 182 -10.18 -4.27 -5.52
CA ALA A 182 -9.73 -3.59 -4.31
C ALA A 182 -10.49 -4.05 -3.07
N GLY A 183 -9.77 -4.19 -1.96
CA GLY A 183 -10.33 -4.69 -0.70
C GLY A 183 -9.69 -4.02 0.50
N ASN A 184 -10.50 -3.68 1.51
CA ASN A 184 -10.01 -3.13 2.78
C ASN A 184 -9.17 -1.85 2.63
N SER A 185 -9.35 -1.09 1.56
CA SER A 185 -8.47 0.03 1.19
C SER A 185 -9.16 1.38 1.38
N ILE A 186 -8.36 2.45 1.45
CA ILE A 186 -8.84 3.83 1.49
C ILE A 186 -8.36 4.55 0.24
N PHE A 187 -9.31 5.00 -0.59
CA PHE A 187 -9.05 5.96 -1.66
C PHE A 187 -9.53 7.33 -1.18
N ALA A 188 -8.60 8.12 -0.66
CA ALA A 188 -8.89 9.44 -0.08
C ALA A 188 -9.18 10.50 -1.16
N ASP A 189 -8.87 10.19 -2.42
CA ASP A 189 -9.22 10.97 -3.61
C ASP A 189 -9.94 10.09 -4.65
N VAL A 190 -10.39 10.69 -5.75
CA VAL A 190 -11.24 10.07 -6.77
C VAL A 190 -10.51 8.92 -7.46
N ALA A 191 -11.13 7.74 -7.39
CA ALA A 191 -10.73 6.56 -8.17
C ALA A 191 -11.60 6.42 -9.43
N THR A 192 -10.96 6.39 -10.60
CA THR A 192 -11.60 6.21 -11.91
C THR A 192 -11.07 4.94 -12.57
N VAL A 193 -11.99 4.07 -12.98
CA VAL A 193 -11.68 2.79 -13.62
C VAL A 193 -12.32 2.76 -15.00
N THR A 194 -11.54 2.41 -16.03
CA THR A 194 -12.02 2.41 -17.42
C THR A 194 -12.99 1.25 -17.70
N LEU A 195 -12.65 0.03 -17.28
CA LEU A 195 -13.47 -1.18 -17.45
C LEU A 195 -14.24 -1.49 -16.17
N ARG A 196 -15.34 -0.80 -15.94
CA ARG A 196 -16.15 -0.91 -14.71
C ARG A 196 -16.99 -2.19 -14.62
N GLN A 197 -17.16 -2.89 -15.73
CA GLN A 197 -17.83 -4.20 -15.79
C GLN A 197 -16.95 -5.35 -15.28
N GLU A 198 -15.66 -5.11 -15.06
CA GLU A 198 -14.71 -6.10 -14.52
C GLU A 198 -14.12 -5.61 -13.19
N GLY A 199 -13.96 -6.55 -12.26
CA GLY A 199 -13.42 -6.31 -10.93
C GLY A 199 -14.46 -5.91 -9.89
N CYS A 200 -14.02 -5.72 -8.65
CA CYS A 200 -14.86 -5.37 -7.52
C CYS A 200 -14.10 -4.52 -6.50
N VAL A 201 -14.81 -3.58 -5.86
CA VAL A 201 -14.29 -2.85 -4.70
C VAL A 201 -15.10 -3.27 -3.47
N ARG A 202 -14.44 -3.76 -2.44
CA ARG A 202 -15.10 -4.29 -1.24
C ARG A 202 -14.51 -3.75 0.06
N PHE A 203 -15.34 -3.54 1.08
CA PHE A 203 -14.91 -3.15 2.43
C PHE A 203 -13.95 -1.95 2.44
N SER A 204 -14.14 -1.01 1.52
CA SER A 204 -13.18 0.07 1.25
C SER A 204 -13.87 1.43 1.35
N PHE A 205 -13.09 2.46 1.59
CA PHE A 205 -13.55 3.84 1.48
C PHE A 205 -13.24 4.40 0.09
N LEU A 206 -14.22 5.05 -0.53
CA LEU A 206 -14.07 5.72 -1.82
C LEU A 206 -14.53 7.19 -1.70
N ALA A 207 -13.65 8.12 -2.08
CA ALA A 207 -14.02 9.53 -2.14
C ALA A 207 -15.20 9.77 -3.10
N GLN A 208 -15.99 10.80 -2.79
CA GLN A 208 -17.12 11.22 -3.61
C GLN A 208 -16.70 11.50 -5.06
N GLY A 209 -17.50 11.06 -6.03
CA GLY A 209 -17.18 11.21 -7.46
C GLY A 209 -16.36 10.06 -8.06
N SER A 210 -15.89 9.11 -7.25
CA SER A 210 -15.22 7.90 -7.75
C SER A 210 -16.11 7.11 -8.71
N LYS A 211 -15.53 6.66 -9.82
CA LYS A 211 -16.18 5.86 -10.88
C LYS A 211 -15.49 4.50 -10.96
N THR A 212 -15.96 3.57 -10.12
CA THR A 212 -15.36 2.25 -9.93
C THR A 212 -16.27 1.13 -10.45
N PRO A 213 -15.80 -0.13 -10.46
CA PRO A 213 -16.65 -1.32 -10.59
C PRO A 213 -17.64 -1.45 -9.43
N ARG A 214 -18.35 -2.59 -9.39
CA ARG A 214 -19.31 -2.91 -8.33
C ARG A 214 -18.67 -2.71 -6.96
N ARG A 215 -19.43 -2.07 -6.07
CA ARG A 215 -19.04 -1.84 -4.68
C ARG A 215 -19.80 -2.79 -3.77
N PHE A 216 -19.10 -3.37 -2.81
CA PHE A 216 -19.68 -4.27 -1.81
C PHE A 216 -19.24 -3.84 -0.42
N GLN A 217 -20.21 -3.39 0.40
CA GLN A 217 -19.95 -2.93 1.76
C GLN A 217 -18.87 -1.84 1.85
N CYS A 218 -18.87 -0.91 0.89
CA CYS A 218 -17.94 0.22 0.87
C CYS A 218 -18.54 1.41 1.62
N GLN A 219 -17.68 2.29 2.12
CA GLN A 219 -18.08 3.59 2.65
C GLN A 219 -17.87 4.68 1.58
N PRO A 220 -18.76 5.69 1.50
CA PRO A 220 -19.92 5.94 2.37
C PRO A 220 -21.21 5.16 2.00
N ASP A 221 -21.20 4.39 0.92
CA ASP A 221 -22.38 3.72 0.36
C ASP A 221 -23.18 2.91 1.41
N THR A 222 -22.48 2.13 2.25
CA THR A 222 -23.10 1.30 3.29
C THR A 222 -23.80 2.14 4.35
N ALA A 223 -23.21 3.26 4.79
CA ALA A 223 -23.84 4.13 5.77
C ALA A 223 -25.08 4.83 5.20
N LEU A 224 -25.06 5.18 3.91
CA LEU A 224 -26.23 5.73 3.21
C LEU A 224 -27.35 4.69 3.13
N ASP A 225 -27.04 3.46 2.73
CA ASP A 225 -28.02 2.38 2.65
C ASP A 225 -28.65 2.08 4.00
N LEU A 226 -27.84 1.98 5.07
CA LEU A 226 -28.32 1.77 6.44
C LEU A 226 -29.24 2.90 6.91
N ARG A 227 -28.88 4.16 6.62
CA ARG A 227 -29.73 5.31 6.96
C ARG A 227 -31.06 5.26 6.23
N ALA A 228 -31.05 4.97 4.93
CA ALA A 228 -32.26 4.85 4.13
C ALA A 228 -33.17 3.74 4.68
N SER A 229 -32.60 2.57 5.01
CA SER A 229 -33.33 1.47 5.64
C SER A 229 -33.92 1.81 7.00
N ALA A 230 -33.19 2.56 7.84
CA ALA A 230 -33.71 2.99 9.14
C ALA A 230 -34.95 3.90 8.98
N ILE A 231 -34.89 4.90 8.10
CA ILE A 231 -36.02 5.80 7.82
C ILE A 231 -37.22 5.02 7.27
N ALA A 232 -36.98 4.08 6.36
CA ALA A 232 -38.03 3.24 5.80
C ALA A 232 -38.75 2.42 6.88
N LYS A 233 -37.97 1.83 7.79
CA LYS A 233 -38.49 1.06 8.93
C LYS A 233 -39.32 1.94 9.88
N GLU A 234 -38.85 3.14 10.19
CA GLU A 234 -39.57 4.11 11.02
C GLU A 234 -40.91 4.54 10.38
N LYS A 235 -40.95 4.67 9.05
CA LYS A 235 -42.15 5.02 8.28
C LYS A 235 -43.04 3.83 7.92
N GLY A 236 -42.64 2.60 8.25
CA GLY A 236 -43.38 1.38 7.88
C GLY A 236 -43.39 1.08 6.38
N LEU A 237 -42.39 1.57 5.63
CA LEU A 237 -42.28 1.36 4.18
C LEU A 237 -41.62 -0.01 3.88
N PRO A 238 -42.09 -0.73 2.84
CA PRO A 238 -41.53 -2.03 2.47
C PRO A 238 -40.14 -1.94 1.83
N LYS A 239 -39.79 -0.77 1.27
CA LYS A 239 -38.49 -0.51 0.63
C LYS A 239 -37.99 0.90 0.98
N PRO A 240 -36.68 1.11 1.10
CA PRO A 240 -36.12 2.45 1.27
C PRO A 240 -36.34 3.34 0.05
N ASP A 241 -36.82 4.55 0.30
CA ASP A 241 -36.79 5.65 -0.67
C ASP A 241 -35.37 6.23 -0.76
N PRO A 242 -35.00 6.87 -1.89
CA PRO A 242 -33.75 7.64 -1.98
C PRO A 242 -33.66 8.68 -0.87
N LEU A 243 -32.49 8.78 -0.23
CA LEU A 243 -32.22 9.81 0.77
C LEU A 243 -32.26 11.21 0.16
N ASP A 244 -32.68 12.18 0.97
CA ASP A 244 -32.62 13.59 0.61
C ASP A 244 -31.15 14.04 0.40
N PRO A 245 -30.85 14.90 -0.60
CA PRO A 245 -29.49 15.39 -0.82
C PRO A 245 -28.83 16.02 0.42
N ALA A 246 -29.59 16.63 1.34
CA ALA A 246 -29.01 17.18 2.57
C ALA A 246 -28.55 16.06 3.54
N GLU A 247 -29.28 14.96 3.64
CA GLU A 247 -28.87 13.79 4.45
C GLU A 247 -27.63 13.12 3.87
N ILE A 248 -27.58 12.98 2.54
CA ILE A 248 -26.39 12.47 1.84
C ILE A 248 -25.18 13.37 2.13
N ALA A 249 -25.34 14.69 2.03
CA ALA A 249 -24.27 15.64 2.30
C ALA A 249 -23.79 15.59 3.76
N LEU A 250 -24.68 15.40 4.72
CA LEU A 250 -24.33 15.25 6.14
C LEU A 250 -23.50 13.98 6.37
N ILE A 251 -23.93 12.84 5.83
CA ILE A 251 -23.23 11.55 6.00
C ILE A 251 -21.87 11.59 5.31
N THR A 252 -21.81 12.02 4.05
CA THR A 252 -20.57 12.13 3.28
C THR A 252 -19.63 13.24 3.76
N GLY A 253 -20.17 14.25 4.45
CA GLY A 253 -19.42 15.28 5.14
C GLY A 253 -18.68 14.75 6.37
N ARG A 254 -19.35 13.94 7.22
CA ARG A 254 -18.75 13.35 8.41
C ARG A 254 -17.87 12.12 8.12
N LEU A 255 -18.28 11.29 7.16
CA LEU A 255 -17.59 10.04 6.81
C LEU A 255 -16.43 10.31 5.88
N ARG A 256 -15.35 10.85 6.45
CA ARG A 256 -14.09 11.07 5.75
C ARG A 256 -12.95 10.41 6.54
N PRO A 257 -11.97 9.82 5.85
CA PRO A 257 -10.74 9.37 6.49
C PRO A 257 -10.08 10.53 7.20
N LEU A 258 -9.75 10.33 8.47
CA LEU A 258 -9.02 11.30 9.28
C LEU A 258 -7.77 10.59 9.78
N PHE A 259 -6.62 11.26 9.64
CA PHE A 259 -5.32 10.69 9.96
C PHE A 259 -4.70 11.39 11.17
N THR A 260 -3.94 10.66 11.96
CA THR A 260 -3.20 11.17 13.12
C THR A 260 -2.18 12.22 12.70
N SER A 261 -1.43 11.95 11.63
CA SER A 261 -0.55 12.93 10.99
C SER A 261 -0.44 12.66 9.49
N MET A 262 -0.22 13.72 8.73
CA MET A 262 0.10 13.69 7.31
C MET A 262 1.55 14.09 7.02
N GLU A 263 2.34 14.37 8.06
CA GLU A 263 3.76 14.67 7.95
C GLU A 263 4.55 13.37 7.90
N LEU A 264 5.33 13.16 6.83
CA LEU A 264 6.05 11.90 6.59
C LEU A 264 7.01 11.50 7.72
N ALA A 265 7.58 12.48 8.43
CA ALA A 265 8.50 12.25 9.53
C ALA A 265 7.79 11.97 10.88
N ALA A 266 6.47 12.13 10.95
CA ALA A 266 5.72 11.89 12.18
C ALA A 266 5.48 10.38 12.39
N PRO A 267 5.53 9.88 13.64
CA PRO A 267 5.35 8.46 13.94
C PRO A 267 3.93 7.95 13.57
N GLY A 268 2.92 8.82 13.67
CA GLY A 268 1.54 8.53 13.26
C GLY A 268 1.23 8.83 11.80
N PHE A 269 2.23 8.91 10.93
CA PHE A 269 2.04 9.24 9.51
C PHE A 269 1.06 8.28 8.83
N ALA A 270 0.00 8.84 8.22
CA ALA A 270 -1.07 8.13 7.52
C ALA A 270 -1.82 7.07 8.35
N GLN A 271 -1.58 7.01 9.65
CA GLN A 271 -2.36 6.18 10.57
C GLN A 271 -3.73 6.82 10.77
N LEU A 272 -4.81 6.04 10.78
CA LEU A 272 -6.12 6.59 11.08
C LEU A 272 -6.15 7.16 12.50
N SER A 273 -6.70 8.37 12.62
CA SER A 273 -6.93 9.02 13.90
C SER A 273 -7.96 8.24 14.71
N SER A 274 -7.81 8.23 16.04
CA SER A 274 -8.83 7.71 16.96
C SER A 274 -10.16 8.47 16.84
N LEU A 275 -10.14 9.70 16.32
CA LEU A 275 -11.31 10.54 16.04
C LEU A 275 -11.93 10.26 14.66
N CYS A 276 -11.32 9.41 13.83
CA CYS A 276 -11.94 9.01 12.57
C CYS A 276 -13.24 8.24 12.85
N SER A 277 -14.21 8.38 11.93
CA SER A 277 -15.51 7.73 12.04
C SER A 277 -15.37 6.21 12.23
N GLU A 278 -16.18 5.64 13.11
CA GLU A 278 -16.13 4.20 13.42
C GLU A 278 -16.34 3.35 12.16
N GLU A 279 -17.19 3.80 11.24
CA GLU A 279 -17.47 3.12 9.98
C GLU A 279 -16.23 2.90 9.09
N ILE A 280 -15.18 3.71 9.27
CA ILE A 280 -13.89 3.54 8.59
C ILE A 280 -12.92 2.76 9.49
N ARG A 281 -12.90 3.08 10.80
CA ARG A 281 -12.03 2.42 11.79
C ARG A 281 -12.37 0.95 12.03
N THR A 282 -13.57 0.50 11.69
CA THR A 282 -13.99 -0.91 11.82
C THR A 282 -14.60 -1.45 10.52
N GLY A 283 -14.35 -0.77 9.40
CA GLY A 283 -15.03 -1.02 8.13
C GLY A 283 -14.40 -2.11 7.26
N ALA A 284 -13.26 -2.68 7.66
CA ALA A 284 -12.65 -3.79 6.95
C ALA A 284 -13.49 -5.08 7.07
N GLU A 285 -13.22 -6.05 6.21
CA GLU A 285 -13.94 -7.33 6.11
C GLU A 285 -14.02 -8.11 7.43
N ASP A 286 -12.99 -8.00 8.28
CA ASP A 286 -12.90 -8.66 9.59
C ASP A 286 -13.23 -7.74 10.77
N GLY A 287 -13.78 -6.55 10.50
CA GLY A 287 -14.06 -5.53 11.51
C GLY A 287 -12.83 -4.75 11.98
N SER A 288 -11.66 -4.93 11.36
CA SER A 288 -10.51 -4.06 11.56
C SER A 288 -10.63 -2.72 10.81
N GLU A 289 -9.60 -1.89 10.89
CA GLU A 289 -9.58 -0.60 10.22
C GLU A 289 -9.26 -0.73 8.72
N MET A 290 -9.85 0.11 7.89
CA MET A 290 -9.48 0.18 6.47
C MET A 290 -8.09 0.82 6.29
N GLY A 291 -7.40 0.47 5.20
CA GLY A 291 -6.16 1.12 4.76
C GLY A 291 -4.88 0.39 5.19
N ALA A 292 -3.74 1.07 5.03
CA ALA A 292 -2.39 0.50 5.19
C ALA A 292 -2.13 -0.20 6.53
N PHE A 293 -2.76 0.29 7.60
CA PHE A 293 -2.55 -0.19 8.97
C PHE A 293 -3.51 -1.31 9.40
N ARG A 294 -4.41 -1.77 8.51
CA ARG A 294 -5.34 -2.88 8.77
C ARG A 294 -4.70 -4.07 9.47
N HIS A 295 -3.50 -4.46 9.02
CA HIS A 295 -2.75 -5.60 9.53
C HIS A 295 -2.39 -5.51 11.02
N LEU A 296 -2.42 -4.32 11.63
CA LEU A 296 -2.21 -4.13 13.07
C LEU A 296 -3.40 -4.56 13.91
N LEU A 297 -4.59 -4.70 13.31
CA LEU A 297 -5.82 -5.14 13.95
C LEU A 297 -6.17 -4.30 15.19
N GLN A 298 -5.86 -2.99 15.16
CA GLN A 298 -6.00 -2.10 16.33
C GLN A 298 -7.42 -2.12 16.96
N PRO A 299 -8.52 -2.08 16.18
CA PRO A 299 -9.86 -2.14 16.76
C PRO A 299 -10.13 -3.46 17.49
N LEU A 300 -9.71 -4.58 16.91
CA LEU A 300 -9.87 -5.91 17.49
C LEU A 300 -9.03 -6.07 18.76
N ARG A 301 -7.78 -5.58 18.76
CA ARG A 301 -6.91 -5.58 19.95
C ARG A 301 -7.52 -4.75 21.08
N ALA A 302 -8.04 -3.56 20.76
CA ALA A 302 -8.71 -2.71 21.74
C ALA A 302 -9.99 -3.35 22.28
N ALA A 303 -10.81 -3.98 21.43
CA ALA A 303 -12.00 -4.71 21.84
C ALA A 303 -11.68 -5.88 22.78
N ASN A 304 -10.72 -6.73 22.41
CA ASN A 304 -10.28 -7.87 23.21
C ASN A 304 -9.73 -7.43 24.59
N LEU A 305 -8.98 -6.33 24.61
CA LEU A 305 -8.47 -5.77 25.86
C LEU A 305 -9.60 -5.23 26.74
N ARG A 306 -10.60 -4.53 26.17
CA ARG A 306 -11.77 -4.08 26.93
C ARG A 306 -12.53 -5.25 27.54
N THR A 307 -12.78 -6.31 26.76
CA THR A 307 -13.44 -7.52 27.27
C THR A 307 -12.65 -8.12 28.43
N SER A 308 -11.33 -8.24 28.29
CA SER A 308 -10.46 -8.76 29.35
C SER A 308 -10.48 -7.87 30.61
N LEU A 309 -10.52 -6.55 30.45
CA LEU A 309 -10.63 -5.64 31.59
C LEU A 309 -11.99 -5.79 32.28
N THR A 310 -13.09 -5.90 31.53
CA THR A 310 -14.42 -6.13 32.13
C THR A 310 -14.46 -7.42 32.95
N ASP A 311 -13.85 -8.50 32.45
CA ASP A 311 -13.91 -9.81 33.07
C ASP A 311 -12.97 -9.96 34.28
N TYR A 312 -11.82 -9.28 34.26
CA TYR A 312 -10.72 -9.52 35.22
C TYR A 312 -10.32 -8.31 36.07
N LEU A 313 -10.86 -7.12 35.84
CA LEU A 313 -10.55 -5.94 36.66
C LEU A 313 -11.12 -6.12 38.07
N ARG A 314 -10.26 -5.94 39.08
CA ARG A 314 -10.67 -6.07 40.48
C ARG A 314 -11.65 -4.96 40.86
N VAL A 315 -12.60 -5.31 41.72
CA VAL A 315 -13.55 -4.35 42.31
C VAL A 315 -12.81 -3.18 42.95
N GLY A 316 -13.27 -1.97 42.66
CA GLY A 316 -12.69 -0.72 43.18
C GLY A 316 -11.56 -0.15 42.33
N LEU A 317 -11.21 -0.77 41.19
CA LEU A 317 -10.27 -0.21 40.22
C LEU A 317 -11.01 0.28 38.97
N GLU A 318 -10.44 1.30 38.32
CA GLU A 318 -10.86 1.80 37.01
C GLU A 318 -9.68 1.68 36.04
N ALA A 319 -9.95 1.29 34.79
CA ALA A 319 -8.95 1.13 33.76
C ALA A 319 -9.31 1.95 32.52
N GLY A 320 -8.33 2.67 31.97
CA GLY A 320 -8.44 3.43 30.73
C GLY A 320 -7.49 2.90 29.65
N LEU A 321 -7.88 3.06 28.38
CA LEU A 321 -7.02 2.77 27.23
C LEU A 321 -6.38 4.05 26.71
N PHE A 322 -5.05 4.08 26.71
CA PHE A 322 -4.26 5.19 26.20
C PHE A 322 -3.48 4.72 24.97
N PHE A 323 -3.73 5.36 23.83
CA PHE A 323 -3.03 5.04 22.59
C PHE A 323 -1.74 5.87 22.51
N VAL A 324 -0.64 5.19 22.21
CA VAL A 324 0.68 5.81 22.03
C VAL A 324 1.13 5.61 20.59
N THR A 325 1.57 6.69 19.95
CA THR A 325 2.14 6.71 18.59
C THR A 325 3.62 6.99 18.65
#